data_AF-A0A820NAB6-F1
#
_entry.id   AF-A0A820NAB6-F1
#
_cell.length_a   1.000
_cell.length_b   1.000
_cell.length_c   1.000
_cell.angle_alpha   90.00
_cell.angle_beta   90.00
_cell.angle_gamma   90.00
#
_symmetry.space_group_name_H-M   'P 1'
#
loop_
_entity.id
_entity.type
_entity.pdbx_description
1 polymer ?
#
loop_
_entity_poly.entity_id
_entity_poly.type
_entity_poly.pdbx_seq_one_letter_code
_entity_poly.pdbx_strand_id
1 'polypeptide(L)' 'ARNCTSNEFRCVSTGDCILKEWMCDHDDDCPDASDEDAVLCPGEVFSCPENQMICPDTTIHQCVNVTQVCDG' A
#
# COMPACT_ATOMS: atom_id res chain seq x y z
N ALA A 1 8.65 15.80 -22.19
CA ALA A 1 8.22 14.66 -21.34
C ALA A 1 9.21 14.52 -20.21
N ARG A 2 8.83 14.80 -18.95
CA ARG A 2 9.67 14.44 -17.81
C ARG A 2 9.56 12.92 -17.67
N ASN A 3 10.68 12.22 -17.84
CA ASN A 3 10.76 10.84 -17.39
C ASN A 3 10.83 10.89 -15.87
N CYS A 4 10.02 10.08 -15.18
CA CYS A 4 10.22 9.84 -13.76
C CYS A 4 11.65 9.33 -13.56
N THR A 5 12.29 9.74 -12.47
CA THR A 5 13.63 9.27 -12.08
C THR A 5 13.58 7.80 -11.70
N SER A 6 14.75 7.15 -11.57
CA SER A 6 14.82 5.74 -11.14
C SER A 6 14.17 5.47 -9.79
N ASN A 7 14.00 6.48 -8.95
CA ASN A 7 13.41 6.36 -7.61
C ASN A 7 11.94 6.80 -7.57
N GLU A 8 11.35 7.14 -8.71
CA GLU A 8 9.95 7.54 -8.81
C GLU A 8 9.15 6.43 -9.50
N PHE A 9 7.92 6.24 -9.04
CA PHE A 9 6.89 5.42 -9.68
C PHE A 9 6.02 6.30 -10.55
N ARG A 10 5.53 5.75 -11.65
CA ARG A 10 4.64 6.47 -12.56
C ARG A 10 3.22 5.95 -12.42
N CYS A 11 2.30 6.79 -11.96
CA CYS A 11 0.89 6.48 -11.84
C CYS A 11 0.34 5.96 -13.17
N VAL A 12 -0.49 4.91 -13.09
CA VAL A 12 -0.92 4.15 -14.27
C VAL A 12 -1.82 4.98 -15.18
N SER A 13 -2.78 5.68 -14.60
CA SER A 13 -3.81 6.39 -15.37
C SER A 13 -3.44 7.85 -15.63
N THR A 14 -2.87 8.54 -14.64
CA THR A 14 -2.52 9.96 -14.81
C THR A 14 -1.14 10.18 -15.40
N GLY A 15 -0.22 9.24 -15.19
CA GLY A 15 1.18 9.37 -15.62
C GLY A 15 2.00 10.33 -14.75
N ASP A 16 1.47 10.74 -13.60
CA ASP A 16 2.18 11.48 -12.55
C ASP A 16 3.32 10.64 -11.98
N CYS A 17 4.33 11.31 -11.42
CA CYS A 17 5.47 10.65 -10.79
C CYS A 17 5.39 10.87 -9.27
N ILE A 18 5.31 9.78 -8.52
CA ILE A 18 5.41 9.75 -7.06
C ILE A 18 6.73 9.06 -6.66
N LEU A 19 7.13 9.15 -5.40
CA LEU A 19 8.30 8.39 -4.94
C LEU A 19 7.97 6.90 -4.88
N LYS A 20 8.94 6.02 -5.18
CA LYS A 20 8.75 4.58 -5.00
C LYS A 20 8.56 4.17 -3.54
N GLU A 21 8.97 5.03 -2.60
CA GLU A 21 8.71 4.87 -1.17
C GLU A 21 7.24 5.14 -0.81
N TRP A 22 6.49 5.78 -1.71
CA TRP A 22 5.05 6.03 -1.62
C TRP A 22 4.23 5.00 -2.41
N MET A 23 4.86 3.93 -2.91
CA MET A 23 4.10 2.79 -3.41
C MET A 23 3.81 1.86 -2.24
N CYS A 24 2.58 1.38 -2.15
CA CYS A 24 2.12 0.44 -1.14
C CYS A 24 2.27 0.98 0.31
N ASP A 25 2.18 2.31 0.48
CA ASP A 25 2.47 3.00 1.74
C ASP A 25 1.22 3.37 2.56
N HIS A 26 0.03 2.98 2.09
CA HIS A 26 -1.30 3.22 2.67
C HIS A 26 -1.86 4.63 2.46
N ASP A 27 -1.23 5.48 1.64
CA ASP A 27 -1.79 6.73 1.17
C ASP A 27 -2.07 6.67 -0.33
N ASP A 28 -3.15 7.32 -0.77
CA ASP A 28 -3.45 7.44 -2.19
C ASP A 28 -2.64 8.60 -2.76
N ASP A 29 -1.34 8.41 -2.99
CA ASP A 29 -0.45 9.42 -3.55
C ASP A 29 -0.65 9.58 -5.06
N CYS A 30 -1.07 8.52 -5.76
CA CYS A 30 -1.56 8.66 -7.12
C CYS A 30 -3.01 9.19 -7.14
N PRO A 31 -3.35 10.10 -8.07
CA PRO A 31 -4.73 10.58 -8.23
C PRO A 31 -5.72 9.48 -8.63
N ASP A 32 -5.20 8.35 -9.12
CA ASP A 32 -5.94 7.15 -9.48
C ASP A 32 -5.71 5.97 -8.51
N ALA A 33 -5.06 6.20 -7.36
CA ALA A 33 -4.72 5.19 -6.34
C ALA A 33 -4.02 3.94 -6.90
N SER A 34 -3.32 4.10 -8.03
CA SER A 34 -2.68 2.98 -8.71
C SER A 34 -1.38 2.55 -8.04
N ASP A 35 -0.78 3.42 -7.26
CA ASP A 35 0.31 3.14 -6.32
C ASP A 35 -0.07 2.15 -5.22
N GLU A 36 -1.35 2.11 -4.84
CA GLU A 36 -1.90 1.16 -3.85
C GLU A 36 -2.66 -0.02 -4.49
N ASP A 37 -2.59 -0.17 -5.83
CA ASP A 37 -3.32 -1.23 -6.52
C ASP A 37 -2.74 -2.62 -6.19
N ALA A 38 -3.60 -3.57 -5.81
CA ALA A 38 -3.22 -4.94 -5.47
C ALA A 38 -2.47 -5.69 -6.59
N VAL A 39 -2.65 -5.28 -7.85
CA VAL A 39 -1.91 -5.81 -9.00
C VAL A 39 -0.46 -5.31 -9.04
N LEU A 40 -0.23 -4.08 -8.57
CA LEU A 40 1.08 -3.42 -8.53
C LEU A 40 1.85 -3.63 -7.22
N CYS A 41 1.13 -3.96 -6.14
CA CYS A 41 1.66 -4.40 -4.85
C CYS A 41 1.52 -5.93 -4.59
N PRO A 42 2.01 -6.84 -5.47
CA PRO A 42 1.81 -8.28 -5.29
C PRO A 42 2.76 -8.94 -4.27
N GLY A 43 3.67 -8.17 -3.66
CA GLY A 43 4.80 -8.70 -2.87
C GLY A 43 5.21 -7.89 -1.65
N GLU A 44 4.61 -6.73 -1.41
CA GLU A 44 4.68 -6.09 -0.09
C GLU A 44 3.67 -6.82 0.77
N VAL A 45 4.13 -7.93 1.35
CA VAL A 45 3.41 -8.66 2.37
C VAL A 45 3.20 -7.63 3.47
N PHE A 46 2.00 -7.03 3.50
CA PHE A 46 1.57 -6.26 4.65
C PHE A 46 1.92 -7.15 5.84
N SER A 47 2.77 -6.63 6.73
CA SER A 47 3.33 -7.39 7.83
C SER A 47 3.24 -6.47 9.02
N CYS A 48 2.22 -6.71 9.82
CA CYS A 48 2.05 -5.93 11.03
C CYS A 48 3.24 -6.16 11.98
N PRO A 49 3.60 -5.14 12.79
CA PRO A 49 4.58 -5.26 13.87
C PRO A 49 4.31 -6.49 14.76
N GLU A 50 5.35 -6.99 15.45
CA GLU A 50 5.21 -8.13 16.36
C GLU A 50 4.02 -7.93 17.33
N ASN A 51 3.15 -8.95 17.43
CA ASN A 51 1.88 -8.96 18.17
C ASN A 51 0.71 -8.21 17.52
N GLN A 52 0.77 -7.94 16.23
CA GLN A 52 -0.37 -7.50 15.43
C GLN A 52 -0.58 -8.42 14.24
N MET A 53 -1.83 -8.57 13.81
CA MET A 53 -2.23 -9.35 12.65
C MET A 53 -3.13 -8.54 11.73
N ILE A 54 -3.21 -8.99 10.50
CA ILE A 54 -3.90 -8.30 9.42
C ILE A 54 -5.32 -8.81 9.37
N CYS A 55 -6.27 -7.88 9.31
CA CYS A 55 -7.65 -8.24 9.01
C CYS A 55 -7.76 -8.71 7.54
N PRO A 56 -8.15 -9.97 7.29
CA PRO A 56 -8.18 -10.54 5.94
C PRO A 56 -9.29 -9.97 5.04
N ASP A 57 -10.29 -9.29 5.62
CA ASP A 57 -11.48 -8.78 4.93
C ASP A 57 -11.54 -7.25 4.84
N THR A 58 -10.44 -6.54 5.13
CA THR A 58 -10.39 -5.09 5.04
C THR A 58 -9.61 -4.65 3.82
N THR A 59 -10.28 -3.93 2.91
CA THR A 59 -9.65 -3.26 1.76
C THR A 59 -8.63 -2.19 2.19
N ILE A 60 -8.73 -1.75 3.45
CA ILE A 60 -7.74 -0.93 4.15
C ILE A 60 -6.96 -1.92 5.01
N HIS A 61 -5.74 -2.25 4.64
CA HIS A 61 -4.84 -3.12 5.38
C HIS A 61 -4.70 -2.67 6.85
N GLN A 62 -5.57 -3.18 7.74
CA GLN A 62 -5.63 -2.76 9.15
C GLN A 62 -4.93 -3.79 10.03
N CYS A 63 -3.99 -3.29 10.85
CA CYS A 63 -3.35 -4.07 11.90
C CYS A 63 -4.18 -4.07 13.18
N VAL A 64 -4.55 -5.25 13.65
CA VAL A 64 -5.20 -5.46 14.95
C VAL A 64 -4.26 -6.21 15.87
N ASN A 65 -4.25 -5.88 17.16
CA ASN A 65 -3.46 -6.64 18.13
C ASN A 65 -4.02 -8.08 18.21
N VAL A 66 -3.15 -9.09 18.22
CA VAL A 66 -3.60 -10.50 18.32
C VAL A 66 -4.45 -10.76 19.57
N THR A 67 -4.29 -9.95 20.62
CA THR A 67 -5.10 -10.03 21.86
C THR A 67 -6.52 -9.47 21.72
N GLN A 68 -6.81 -8.77 20.64
CA GLN A 68 -8.11 -8.15 20.35
C GLN A 68 -8.84 -8.89 19.22
N VAL A 69 -8.31 -10.04 18.80
CA VAL A 69 -8.93 -10.88 17.77
C VAL A 69 -9.75 -11.95 18.47
N CYS A 70 -11.06 -11.95 18.20
CA CYS A 70 -12.00 -12.92 18.76
C CYS A 70 -11.91 -13.03 20.29
N ASP A 71 -11.82 -11.89 20.99
CA ASP A 71 -11.74 -11.79 22.44
C ASP A 71 -13.10 -11.91 23.16
N GLY A 72 -14.08 -12.52 22.48
CA GLY A 72 -15.43 -12.79 22.98
C GLY A 72 -15.63 -14.22 23.47
#